data_AF-A0A496UZG7-F1
#
_entry.id   AF-A0A496UZG7-F1
#
_cell.length_a   1.000
_cell.length_b   1.000
_cell.length_c   1.000
_cell.angle_alpha   90.00
_cell.angle_beta   90.00
_cell.angle_gamma   90.00
#
_symmetry.space_group_name_H-M   'P 1'
#
loop_
_entity.id
_entity.type
_entity.pdbx_description
1 polymer ?
#
loop_
_entity_poly.entity_id
_entity_poly.type
_entity_poly.pdbx_seq_one_letter_code
_entity_poly.pdbx_strand_id
1 'polypeptide(L)'
;MAYLPVELVNQMFQVNLFDLPENQLWFRQMLGLEKHTPFECIGQINESRLAFELCRRKGLTGKAMTMFIDEVKDFDFHTAVNDYVTVNHNYSLMPPAIANKVLPQMTAAAKASREYIDAYHPSVDQK
;
A
#
# COMPACT_ATOMS: atom_id res chain seq x y z
N MET A 1 6.90 -6.32 3.95
CA MET A 1 5.92 -6.06 5.03
C MET A 1 4.51 -5.98 4.49
N ALA A 2 4.15 -5.01 3.62
CA ALA A 2 2.82 -4.97 2.98
C ALA A 2 2.67 -6.02 1.86
N TYR A 3 3.43 -5.87 0.77
CA TYR A 3 3.32 -6.69 -0.45
C TYR A 3 4.29 -7.87 -0.52
N LEU A 4 5.13 -8.05 0.51
CA LEU A 4 6.06 -9.17 0.62
C LEU A 4 5.65 -10.09 1.78
N PRO A 5 5.98 -11.41 1.71
CA PRO A 5 5.84 -12.31 2.86
C PRO A 5 6.51 -11.73 4.10
N VAL A 6 5.87 -11.90 5.25
CA VAL A 6 6.36 -11.30 6.51
C VAL A 6 7.64 -11.99 6.96
N GLU A 7 7.68 -13.31 6.81
CA GLU A 7 8.78 -14.20 7.15
C GLU A 7 10.05 -13.84 6.39
N LEU A 8 9.92 -13.57 5.08
CA LEU A 8 11.04 -13.18 4.23
C LEU A 8 11.67 -11.87 4.72
N VAL A 9 10.85 -10.89 5.08
CA VAL A 9 11.32 -9.58 5.54
C VAL A 9 11.98 -9.71 6.91
N ASN A 10 11.36 -10.46 7.82
CA ASN A 10 11.90 -10.70 9.16
C ASN A 10 13.26 -11.42 9.10
N GLN A 11 13.43 -12.40 8.19
CA GLN A 11 14.71 -13.08 7.97
C GLN A 11 15.80 -12.13 7.47
N MET A 12 15.44 -11.18 6.59
CA MET A 12 16.39 -10.27 5.96
C MET A 12 16.90 -9.18 6.91
N PHE A 13 16.00 -8.56 7.69
CA PHE A 13 16.36 -7.42 8.54
C PHE A 13 16.62 -7.79 9.99
N GLN A 14 16.04 -8.88 10.49
CA GLN A 14 16.16 -9.35 11.88
C GLN A 14 15.75 -8.34 12.97
N VAL A 15 15.18 -7.20 12.56
CA VAL A 15 14.67 -6.13 13.43
C VAL A 15 13.32 -5.66 12.92
N ASN A 16 12.48 -5.15 13.82
CA ASN A 16 11.23 -4.51 13.42
C ASN A 16 11.50 -3.13 12.82
N LEU A 17 11.39 -3.01 11.50
CA LEU A 17 11.61 -1.74 10.80
C LEU A 17 10.65 -0.62 11.25
N PHE A 18 9.48 -0.95 11.80
CA PHE A 18 8.53 0.03 12.36
C PHE A 18 8.98 0.61 13.70
N ASP A 19 9.96 0.01 14.39
CA ASP A 19 10.46 0.46 15.69
C ASP A 19 11.78 1.23 15.60
N LEU A 20 12.46 1.19 14.45
CA LEU A 20 13.73 1.88 14.22
C LEU A 20 13.55 3.40 14.40
N PRO A 21 14.26 4.04 15.35
CA PRO A 21 14.15 5.48 15.61
C PRO A 21 14.37 6.35 14.37
N GLU A 22 15.35 5.98 13.54
CA GLU A 22 15.71 6.66 12.29
C GLU A 22 14.59 6.66 11.25
N ASN A 23 13.64 5.71 11.34
CA ASN A 23 12.54 5.59 10.38
C ASN A 23 11.30 6.42 10.77
N GLN A 24 11.20 6.86 12.03
CA GLN A 24 9.95 7.44 12.56
C GLN A 24 9.59 8.76 11.85
N LEU A 25 10.59 9.60 11.59
CA LEU A 25 10.39 10.85 10.85
C LEU A 25 9.86 10.58 9.44
N TRP A 26 10.43 9.59 8.75
CA TRP A 26 10.07 9.26 7.38
C TRP A 26 8.66 8.66 7.29
N PHE A 27 8.30 7.76 8.21
CA PHE A 27 6.94 7.23 8.27
C PHE A 27 5.91 8.33 8.52
N ARG A 28 6.21 9.27 9.43
CA ARG A 28 5.31 10.40 9.70
C ARG A 28 5.05 11.25 8.46
N GLN A 29 6.10 11.56 7.70
CA GLN A 29 6.00 12.31 6.46
C GLN A 29 5.23 11.54 5.37
N MET A 30 5.53 10.25 5.18
CA MET A 30 4.82 9.41 4.19
C MET A 30 3.32 9.25 4.50
N LEU A 31 2.96 9.23 5.79
CA LEU A 31 1.56 9.19 6.23
C LEU A 31 0.84 10.54 6.09
N GLY A 32 1.53 11.60 5.66
CA GLY A 32 0.98 12.94 5.53
C GLY A 32 0.72 13.63 6.87
N LEU A 33 1.44 13.24 7.93
CA LEU A 33 1.32 13.81 9.28
C LEU A 33 2.32 14.96 9.51
N GLU A 34 3.06 15.35 8.49
CA GLU A 34 3.98 16.50 8.49
C GLU A 34 3.70 17.42 7.29
N LYS A 35 4.11 18.70 7.43
CA LYS A 35 3.92 19.70 6.37
C LYS A 35 4.80 19.46 5.14
N HIS A 36 5.99 18.90 5.35
CA HIS A 36 6.87 18.53 4.26
C HIS A 36 6.52 17.12 3.80
N THR A 37 6.19 17.01 2.52
CA THR A 37 6.15 15.76 1.76
C THR A 37 7.39 15.73 0.85
N PRO A 38 8.54 15.16 1.29
CA PRO A 38 9.79 15.20 0.50
C PRO A 38 9.74 14.42 -0.83
N PHE A 39 8.58 13.99 -1.30
CA PHE A 39 8.43 12.64 -1.82
C PHE A 39 7.40 12.54 -2.94
N GLU A 40 7.57 13.34 -4.00
CA GLU A 40 6.88 13.04 -5.27
C GLU A 40 7.38 11.72 -5.91
N CYS A 41 8.59 11.27 -5.57
CA CYS A 41 9.23 10.10 -6.20
C CYS A 41 9.02 8.75 -5.48
N ILE A 42 8.49 8.70 -4.26
CA ILE A 42 8.33 7.44 -3.49
C ILE A 42 6.88 7.02 -3.27
N GLY A 43 5.93 7.69 -3.92
CA GLY A 43 4.51 7.38 -3.87
C GLY A 43 3.67 8.46 -3.22
N GLN A 44 2.36 8.26 -3.26
CA GLN A 44 1.39 9.21 -2.70
C GLN A 44 1.07 8.89 -1.23
N ILE A 45 0.55 9.88 -0.49
CA ILE A 45 0.13 9.70 0.91
C ILE A 45 -0.88 8.54 1.03
N ASN A 46 -1.87 8.46 0.14
CA ASN A 46 -2.88 7.40 0.19
C ASN A 46 -2.31 6.02 -0.13
N GLU A 47 -1.30 5.94 -1.01
CA GLU A 47 -0.58 4.70 -1.27
C GLU A 47 0.19 4.22 -0.03
N SER A 48 0.84 5.14 0.67
CA SER A 48 1.54 4.84 1.92
C SER A 48 0.58 4.36 3.01
N ARG A 49 -0.56 5.04 3.17
CA ARG A 49 -1.63 4.64 4.11
C ARG A 49 -2.21 3.27 3.75
N LEU A 50 -2.39 2.98 2.46
CA LEU A 50 -2.80 1.65 2.00
C LEU A 50 -1.78 0.58 2.40
N ALA A 51 -0.48 0.83 2.20
CA ALA A 51 0.56 -0.10 2.60
C ALA A 51 0.59 -0.35 4.13
N PHE A 52 0.36 0.69 4.94
CA PHE A 52 0.25 0.57 6.39
C PHE A 52 -0.97 -0.23 6.81
N GLU A 53 -2.13 0.01 6.21
CA GLU A 53 -3.34 -0.74 6.51
C GLU A 53 -3.21 -2.22 6.16
N LEU A 54 -2.54 -2.55 5.04
CA LEU A 54 -2.19 -3.94 4.70
C LEU A 54 -1.25 -4.56 5.74
N CYS A 55 -0.24 -3.82 6.20
CA CYS A 55 0.65 -4.31 7.27
C CYS A 55 -0.12 -4.56 8.57
N ARG A 56 -1.03 -3.65 8.95
CA ARG A 56 -1.89 -3.80 10.14
C ARG A 56 -2.72 -5.07 10.07
N ARG A 57 -3.34 -5.34 8.93
CA ARG A 57 -4.18 -6.54 8.70
C ARG A 57 -3.40 -7.84 8.68
N LYS A 58 -2.12 -7.78 8.31
CA LYS A 58 -1.16 -8.89 8.44
C LYS A 58 -0.66 -9.07 9.87
N GLY A 59 -1.13 -8.27 10.83
CA GLY A 59 -0.78 -8.36 12.24
C GLY A 59 0.57 -7.73 12.59
N LEU A 60 1.15 -6.90 11.71
CA LEU A 60 2.40 -6.21 12.01
C LEU A 60 2.16 -5.08 13.01
N THR A 61 3.12 -4.89 13.92
CA THR A 61 3.07 -3.91 15.01
C THR A 61 4.36 -3.09 15.05
N GLY A 62 4.41 -2.09 15.93
CA GLY A 62 5.58 -1.24 16.16
C GLY A 62 5.19 0.24 16.28
N LYS A 63 6.14 1.09 16.64
CA LYS A 63 5.93 2.52 16.92
C LYS A 63 5.26 3.25 15.76
N ALA A 64 5.72 3.05 14.54
CA ALA A 64 5.13 3.67 13.37
C ALA A 64 3.70 3.15 13.08
N MET A 65 3.40 1.89 13.43
CA MET A 65 2.03 1.35 13.31
C MET A 65 1.08 1.98 14.32
N THR A 66 1.55 2.18 15.57
CA THR A 66 0.80 2.93 16.58
C THR A 66 0.51 4.36 16.10
N MET A 67 1.51 5.06 15.56
CA MET A 67 1.35 6.38 14.95
C MET A 67 0.26 6.38 13.86
N PHE A 68 0.28 5.39 12.96
CA PHE A 68 -0.74 5.25 11.91
C PHE A 68 -2.15 5.10 12.50
N ILE A 69 -2.34 4.16 13.43
CA ILE A 69 -3.65 3.87 14.04
C ILE A 69 -4.19 5.08 14.82
N ASP A 70 -3.31 5.75 15.55
CA ASP A 70 -3.69 6.83 16.46
C ASP A 70 -3.93 8.15 15.74
N GLU A 71 -3.21 8.43 14.65
CA GLU A 71 -3.21 9.76 14.03
C GLU A 71 -3.85 9.79 12.63
N VAL A 72 -3.85 8.70 11.87
CA VAL A 72 -4.50 8.66 10.55
C VAL A 72 -5.97 8.31 10.72
N LYS A 73 -6.81 9.33 10.77
CA LYS A 73 -8.27 9.20 10.78
C LYS A 73 -8.83 9.23 9.36
N ASP A 74 -9.99 8.59 9.17
CA ASP A 74 -10.78 8.65 7.95
C ASP A 74 -10.09 8.11 6.68
N PHE A 75 -9.17 7.15 6.82
CA PHE A 75 -8.59 6.48 5.66
C PHE A 75 -9.61 5.50 5.05
N ASP A 76 -10.11 5.83 3.85
CA ASP A 76 -10.96 4.94 3.07
C ASP A 76 -10.11 3.90 2.32
N PHE A 77 -10.06 2.70 2.91
CA PHE A 77 -9.37 1.57 2.31
C PHE A 77 -9.94 1.18 0.95
N HIS A 78 -11.26 1.10 0.79
CA HIS A 78 -11.86 0.59 -0.45
C HIS A 78 -11.59 1.51 -1.62
N THR A 79 -11.72 2.81 -1.40
CA THR A 79 -11.36 3.84 -2.39
C THR A 79 -9.88 3.73 -2.75
N ALA A 80 -8.98 3.63 -1.76
CA ALA A 80 -7.55 3.51 -2.02
C ALA A 80 -7.19 2.26 -2.85
N VAL A 81 -7.76 1.08 -2.55
CA VAL A 81 -7.49 -0.11 -3.37
C VAL A 81 -8.06 0.06 -4.78
N ASN A 82 -9.23 0.68 -4.95
CA ASN A 82 -9.79 0.96 -6.28
C ASN A 82 -8.91 1.90 -7.09
N ASP A 83 -8.34 2.93 -6.47
CA ASP A 83 -7.46 3.88 -7.15
C ASP A 83 -6.13 3.26 -7.57
N TYR A 84 -5.51 2.45 -6.71
CA TYR A 84 -4.15 1.93 -6.95
C TYR A 84 -4.10 0.55 -7.61
N VAL A 85 -5.21 -0.18 -7.64
CA VAL A 85 -5.26 -1.58 -8.12
C VAL A 85 -6.28 -1.74 -9.26
N THR A 86 -6.47 -0.68 -10.05
CA THR A 86 -7.32 -0.69 -11.24
C THR A 86 -6.54 -0.19 -12.44
N VAL A 87 -6.69 -0.86 -13.57
CA VAL A 87 -6.12 -0.39 -14.85
C VAL A 87 -7.05 0.66 -15.44
N ASN A 88 -6.54 1.86 -15.65
CA ASN A 88 -7.29 2.91 -16.33
C ASN A 88 -7.27 2.67 -17.86
N HIS A 89 -8.45 2.43 -18.44
CA HIS A 89 -8.62 2.23 -19.88
C HIS A 89 -9.11 3.49 -20.61
N ASN A 90 -9.52 4.53 -19.89
CA ASN A 90 -10.25 5.68 -20.43
C ASN A 90 -9.35 6.69 -21.16
N TYR A 91 -8.05 6.71 -20.87
CA TYR A 91 -7.10 7.70 -21.40
C TYR A 91 -5.80 7.07 -21.90
N SER A 92 -5.90 6.02 -22.72
CA SER A 92 -4.71 5.38 -23.28
C SER A 92 -4.17 6.14 -24.49
N LEU A 93 -3.08 6.89 -24.29
CA LEU A 93 -2.25 7.43 -25.36
C LEU A 93 -1.27 6.38 -25.94
N MET A 94 -1.38 5.13 -25.48
CA MET A 94 -0.46 4.06 -25.83
C MET A 94 -0.73 3.58 -27.27
N PRO A 95 0.30 3.50 -28.14
CA PRO A 95 0.14 2.96 -29.48
C PRO A 95 -0.46 1.55 -29.46
N PRO A 96 -1.38 1.18 -30.38
CA PRO A 96 -2.09 -0.09 -30.33
C PRO A 96 -1.19 -1.33 -30.25
N ALA A 97 -0.05 -1.31 -30.95
CA ALA A 97 0.93 -2.40 -30.94
C ALA A 97 1.54 -2.67 -29.56
N ILE A 98 1.68 -1.65 -28.71
CA ILE A 98 2.14 -1.78 -27.32
C ILE A 98 0.96 -2.12 -26.42
N ALA A 99 -0.17 -1.41 -26.57
CA ALA A 99 -1.36 -1.60 -25.77
C ALA A 99 -1.85 -3.06 -25.79
N ASN A 100 -1.88 -3.68 -26.98
CA ASN A 100 -2.30 -5.07 -27.16
C ASN A 100 -1.39 -6.08 -26.44
N LYS A 101 -0.14 -5.72 -26.17
CA LYS A 101 0.82 -6.58 -25.44
C LYS A 101 0.82 -6.31 -23.94
N VAL A 102 0.67 -5.06 -23.54
CA VAL A 102 0.89 -4.61 -22.15
C VAL A 102 -0.40 -4.59 -21.35
N LEU A 103 -1.52 -4.12 -21.90
CA LEU A 103 -2.78 -4.00 -21.16
C LEU A 103 -3.27 -5.34 -20.59
N PRO A 104 -3.23 -6.48 -21.33
CA PRO A 104 -3.62 -7.76 -20.74
C PRO A 104 -2.76 -8.16 -19.52
N GLN A 105 -1.46 -7.86 -19.55
CA GLN A 105 -0.56 -8.13 -18.42
C GLN A 105 -0.87 -7.22 -17.23
N MET A 106 -1.13 -5.93 -17.48
CA MET A 106 -1.53 -5.00 -16.44
C MET A 106 -2.85 -5.42 -15.79
N THR A 107 -3.85 -5.82 -16.58
CA THR A 107 -5.15 -6.29 -16.07
C THR A 107 -4.99 -7.57 -15.26
N ALA A 108 -4.18 -8.52 -15.73
CA ALA A 108 -3.87 -9.74 -14.97
C ALA A 108 -3.15 -9.43 -13.64
N ALA A 109 -2.18 -8.52 -13.65
CA ALA A 109 -1.45 -8.10 -12.46
C ALA A 109 -2.38 -7.37 -11.47
N ALA A 110 -3.25 -6.47 -11.95
CA ALA A 110 -4.23 -5.79 -11.11
C ALA A 110 -5.19 -6.78 -10.44
N LYS A 111 -5.66 -7.79 -11.18
CA LYS A 111 -6.48 -8.87 -10.62
C LYS A 111 -5.74 -9.64 -9.52
N ALA A 112 -4.50 -10.06 -9.78
CA ALA A 112 -3.69 -10.79 -8.80
C ALA A 112 -3.41 -9.95 -7.53
N SER A 113 -3.12 -8.65 -7.70
CA SER A 113 -2.95 -7.72 -6.58
C SER A 113 -4.23 -7.56 -5.76
N ARG A 114 -5.40 -7.52 -6.41
CA ARG A 114 -6.71 -7.49 -5.71
C ARG A 114 -6.91 -8.75 -4.88
N GLU A 115 -6.70 -9.92 -5.48
CA GLU A 115 -6.83 -11.22 -4.79
C GLU A 115 -5.89 -11.31 -3.58
N TYR A 116 -4.64 -10.82 -3.72
CA TYR A 116 -3.69 -10.75 -2.61
C TYR A 116 -4.22 -9.87 -1.47
N ILE A 117 -4.73 -8.68 -1.81
CA ILE A 117 -5.23 -7.73 -0.83
C ILE A 117 -6.47 -8.27 -0.12
N ASP A 118 -7.40 -8.87 -0.86
CA ASP A 118 -8.64 -9.44 -0.34
C ASP A 118 -8.38 -10.63 0.58
N ALA A 119 -7.28 -11.39 0.38
CA ALA A 119 -6.87 -12.45 1.31
C ALA A 119 -6.57 -11.92 2.73
N TYR A 120 -6.20 -10.65 2.86
CA TYR A 120 -5.99 -9.96 4.14
C TYR A 120 -7.15 -9.00 4.48
N HIS A 121 -8.21 -8.98 3.67
CA HIS A 121 -9.48 -8.32 3.92
C HIS A 121 -10.64 -9.24 3.49
N PRO A 122 -10.96 -10.30 4.25
CA PRO A 122 -12.25 -10.92 4.08
C PRO A 122 -13.29 -9.81 4.26
N SER A 123 -14.19 -9.66 3.29
CA SER A 123 -15.26 -8.68 3.32
C SER A 123 -16.00 -8.78 4.66
N VAL A 124 -15.75 -7.84 5.57
CA VAL A 124 -16.61 -7.60 6.73
C VAL A 124 -17.76 -6.80 6.15
N ASP A 125 -18.68 -7.49 5.46
CA ASP A 125 -20.04 -7.04 5.11
C ASP A 125 -20.75 -8.16 4.33
N GLN A 126 -21.06 -9.24 5.03
CA GLN A 126 -22.24 -10.07 4.78
C GLN A 126 -22.88 -10.40 6.13
N LYS A 127 -23.59 -9.43 6.70
CA LYS A 127 -24.65 -9.67 7.69
C LYS A 127 -25.83 -8.76 7.41
#